data_AF-A0A0L0FTQ8-F1
#
_entry.id   AF-A0A0L0FTQ8-F1
#
_cell.length_a   1.000
_cell.length_b   1.000
_cell.length_c   1.000
_cell.angle_alpha   90.00
_cell.angle_beta   90.00
_cell.angle_gamma   90.00
#
_symmetry.space_group_name_H-M   'P 1'
#
loop_
_entity.id
_entity.type
_entity.pdbx_description
1 polymer ?
#
loop_
_entity_poly.entity_id
_entity_poly.type
_entity_poly.pdbx_seq_one_letter_code
_entity_poly.pdbx_strand_id
1 'polypeptide(L)'
;MVSIETRTLILQLVMKCADINNSARPQRCMETWAAMVMTEFFNQGDQEKGLQIEVSKGFDRETTSIPTVQAGFIGFCVQPLFQALANLVPCDATQLTLALLSENLARWKERQAEVAAQKAADNA
;
A
#
# COMPACT_ATOMS: atom_id res chain seq x y z
N MET A 1 -31.43 5.54 -16.08
CA MET A 1 -30.91 4.17 -15.92
C MET A 1 -29.39 4.24 -16.04
N VAL A 2 -28.63 3.67 -15.09
CA VAL A 2 -27.16 3.63 -15.18
C VAL A 2 -26.75 2.82 -16.43
N SER A 3 -25.73 3.23 -17.19
CA SER A 3 -25.34 2.54 -18.43
C SER A 3 -24.64 1.21 -18.14
N ILE A 4 -24.50 0.34 -19.14
CA ILE A 4 -23.72 -0.91 -19.00
C ILE A 4 -22.26 -0.58 -18.70
N GLU A 5 -21.71 0.40 -19.40
CA GLU A 5 -20.32 0.85 -19.23
C GLU A 5 -20.07 1.32 -17.80
N THR A 6 -20.98 2.13 -17.24
CA THR A 6 -20.86 2.59 -15.85
C THR A 6 -20.94 1.43 -14.86
N ARG A 7 -21.85 0.48 -15.05
CA ARG A 7 -21.93 -0.72 -14.18
C ARG A 7 -20.65 -1.55 -14.25
N THR A 8 -20.13 -1.78 -15.45
CA THR A 8 -18.88 -2.52 -15.66
C THR A 8 -17.70 -1.83 -14.99
N LEU A 9 -17.59 -0.50 -15.11
CA LEU A 9 -16.54 0.27 -14.46
C LEU A 9 -16.61 0.17 -12.93
N ILE A 10 -17.80 0.27 -12.34
CA ILE A 10 -17.99 0.11 -10.89
C ILE A 10 -17.55 -1.29 -10.43
N LEU A 11 -17.90 -2.34 -11.17
CA LEU A 11 -17.48 -3.72 -10.85
C LEU A 11 -15.96 -3.90 -10.95
N GLN A 12 -15.33 -3.32 -11.97
CA GLN A 12 -13.87 -3.31 -12.09
C GLN A 12 -13.21 -2.57 -10.92
N LEU A 13 -13.78 -1.44 -10.50
CA LEU A 13 -13.30 -0.67 -9.35
C LEU A 13 -13.42 -1.48 -8.05
N VAL A 14 -14.57 -2.13 -7.81
CA VAL A 14 -14.78 -3.01 -6.65
C VAL A 14 -13.76 -4.15 -6.65
N MET A 15 -13.52 -4.79 -7.80
CA MET A 15 -12.54 -5.86 -7.94
C MET A 15 -11.12 -5.36 -7.62
N LYS A 16 -10.74 -4.17 -8.10
CA LYS A 16 -9.43 -3.58 -7.82
C LYS A 16 -9.27 -3.20 -6.35
N CYS A 17 -10.30 -2.63 -5.72
CA CYS A 17 -10.29 -2.38 -4.28
C CYS A 17 -10.15 -3.68 -3.48
N ALA A 18 -10.83 -4.76 -3.91
CA ALA A 18 -10.74 -6.05 -3.25
C ALA A 18 -9.32 -6.65 -3.32
N ASP A 19 -8.66 -6.54 -4.47
CA ASP A 19 -7.30 -7.03 -4.72
C ASP A 19 -6.25 -6.41 -3.77
N ILE A 20 -6.36 -5.09 -3.52
CA ILE A 20 -5.39 -4.34 -2.71
C ILE A 20 -5.91 -3.96 -1.33
N ASN A 21 -6.94 -4.65 -0.82
CA ASN A 21 -7.60 -4.26 0.43
C ASN A 21 -6.77 -4.50 1.71
N ASN A 22 -5.63 -5.18 1.61
CA ASN A 22 -4.78 -5.53 2.76
C ASN A 22 -4.41 -4.28 3.59
N SER A 23 -4.18 -3.14 2.94
CA SER A 23 -3.87 -1.87 3.61
C SER A 23 -5.06 -1.27 4.36
N ALA A 24 -6.29 -1.71 4.07
CA ALA A 24 -7.53 -1.32 4.71
C ALA A 24 -8.03 -2.37 5.73
N ARG A 25 -7.11 -3.14 6.32
CA ARG A 25 -7.40 -4.15 7.37
C ARG A 25 -6.91 -3.68 8.73
N PRO A 26 -7.39 -4.30 9.83
CA PRO A 26 -6.83 -4.05 11.15
C PRO A 26 -5.31 -4.21 11.16
N GLN A 27 -4.65 -3.42 12.01
CA GLN A 27 -3.19 -3.22 12.02
C GLN A 27 -2.40 -4.52 11.82
N ARG A 28 -2.67 -5.55 12.64
CA ARG A 28 -1.95 -6.83 12.57
C ARG A 28 -1.99 -7.47 11.18
N CYS A 29 -3.16 -7.45 10.53
CA CYS A 29 -3.33 -8.03 9.19
C CYS A 29 -2.57 -7.21 8.15
N MET A 30 -2.73 -5.88 8.21
CA MET A 30 -2.06 -4.95 7.30
C MET A 30 -0.53 -5.08 7.38
N GLU A 31 0.03 -5.20 8.59
CA GLU A 31 1.46 -5.42 8.81
C GLU A 31 1.95 -6.78 8.30
N THR A 32 1.19 -7.84 8.55
CA THR A 32 1.54 -9.19 8.10
C THR A 32 1.62 -9.24 6.57
N TRP A 33 0.61 -8.73 5.89
CA TRP A 33 0.59 -8.69 4.43
C TRP A 33 1.64 -7.76 3.84
N ALA A 34 1.91 -6.61 4.47
CA ALA A 34 2.99 -5.72 4.08
C ALA A 34 4.36 -6.43 4.17
N ALA A 35 4.62 -7.17 5.25
CA ALA A 35 5.85 -7.93 5.40
C ALA A 35 5.99 -9.04 4.34
N MET A 36 4.89 -9.75 4.03
CA MET A 36 4.89 -10.80 3.00
C MET A 36 5.20 -10.25 1.61
N VAL A 37 4.51 -9.19 1.17
CA VAL A 37 4.75 -8.62 -0.17
C VAL A 37 6.15 -8.00 -0.28
N MET A 38 6.64 -7.36 0.78
CA MET A 38 7.99 -6.81 0.78
C MET A 38 9.06 -7.90 0.77
N THR A 39 8.80 -9.05 1.42
CA THR A 39 9.69 -10.21 1.33
C THR A 39 9.78 -10.71 -0.11
N GLU A 40 8.65 -10.77 -0.82
CA GLU A 40 8.62 -11.15 -2.24
C GLU A 40 9.41 -10.15 -3.10
N PHE A 41 9.17 -8.84 -2.92
CA PHE A 41 9.91 -7.79 -3.64
C PHE A 41 11.41 -7.88 -3.38
N PHE A 42 11.82 -8.05 -2.13
CA PHE A 42 13.23 -8.18 -1.78
C PHE A 42 13.88 -9.45 -2.33
N ASN A 43 13.15 -10.56 -2.37
CA ASN A 43 13.66 -11.78 -2.99
C ASN A 43 13.84 -11.61 -4.51
N GLN A 44 12.93 -10.90 -5.17
CA GLN A 44 13.12 -10.55 -6.58
C GLN A 44 14.30 -9.58 -6.76
N GLY A 45 14.45 -8.57 -5.91
CA GLY A 45 15.58 -7.64 -5.97
C GLY A 45 16.94 -8.32 -5.80
N ASP A 46 17.03 -9.32 -4.93
CA ASP A 46 18.25 -10.12 -4.79
C ASP A 46 18.55 -10.94 -6.06
N GLN A 47 17.53 -11.48 -6.72
CA GLN A 47 17.68 -12.17 -8.00
C GLN A 47 18.12 -11.20 -9.11
N GLU A 48 17.55 -10.00 -9.16
CA GLU A 48 17.93 -8.95 -10.11
C GLU A 48 19.40 -8.54 -9.91
N LYS A 49 19.86 -8.36 -8.67
CA LYS A 49 21.28 -8.12 -8.34
C LYS A 49 22.16 -9.28 -8.81
N GLY A 50 21.75 -10.52 -8.54
CA GLY A 50 22.50 -11.73 -8.94
C GLY A 50 22.62 -11.89 -10.46
N LEU A 51 21.61 -11.46 -11.20
CA LEU A 51 21.61 -11.42 -12.66
C LEU A 51 22.34 -10.19 -13.24
N GLN A 52 22.84 -9.29 -12.40
CA GLN A 52 23.49 -8.03 -12.79
C GLN A 52 22.60 -7.14 -13.66
N ILE A 53 21.29 -7.16 -13.42
CA ILE A 53 20.33 -6.26 -14.07
C ILE A 53 19.92 -5.15 -13.11
N GLU A 54 19.25 -4.11 -13.64
CA GLU A 54 18.72 -3.04 -12.81
C GLU A 54 17.70 -3.58 -11.81
N VAL A 55 17.89 -3.25 -10.53
CA VAL A 55 16.97 -3.66 -9.46
C VAL A 55 15.72 -2.80 -9.52
N SER A 56 14.57 -3.45 -9.50
CA SER A 56 13.26 -2.82 -9.50
C SER A 56 13.13 -1.82 -8.34
N LYS A 57 12.51 -0.66 -8.62
CA LYS A 57 12.37 0.39 -7.61
C LYS A 57 11.59 -0.12 -6.39
N GLY A 58 12.21 -0.03 -5.21
CA GLY A 58 11.62 -0.49 -3.94
C GLY A 58 11.85 -1.98 -3.65
N PHE A 59 12.63 -2.68 -4.47
CA PHE A 59 12.90 -4.11 -4.31
C PHE A 59 14.28 -4.37 -3.70
N ASP A 60 15.09 -3.33 -3.53
CA ASP A 60 16.38 -3.43 -2.85
C ASP A 60 16.22 -3.32 -1.33
N ARG A 61 16.41 -4.42 -0.61
CA ARG A 61 16.33 -4.48 0.86
C ARG A 61 17.37 -3.62 1.60
N GLU A 62 18.47 -3.24 0.94
CA GLU A 62 19.53 -2.44 1.56
C GLU A 62 19.18 -0.94 1.57
N THR A 63 18.44 -0.49 0.55
CA THR A 63 18.11 0.92 0.35
C THR A 63 16.63 1.24 0.63
N THR A 64 15.76 0.23 0.60
CA THR A 64 14.32 0.40 0.74
C THR A 64 13.84 0.31 2.18
N SER A 65 12.95 1.23 2.56
CA SER A 65 12.21 1.19 3.83
C SER A 65 10.78 0.73 3.61
N ILE A 66 10.35 -0.34 4.31
CA ILE A 66 8.97 -0.85 4.25
C ILE A 66 7.95 0.27 4.55
N PRO A 67 8.07 1.05 5.65
CA PRO A 67 7.17 2.16 5.91
C PRO A 67 7.05 3.17 4.76
N THR A 68 8.16 3.49 4.10
CA THR A 68 8.16 4.42 2.96
C THR A 68 7.36 3.85 1.78
N VAL A 69 7.59 2.57 1.43
CA VAL A 69 6.86 1.93 0.33
C VAL A 69 5.37 1.82 0.64
N GLN A 70 5.01 1.40 1.85
CA GLN A 70 3.61 1.23 2.26
C GLN A 70 2.87 2.57 2.35
N ALA A 71 3.48 3.61 2.95
CA ALA A 71 2.89 4.94 3.00
C ALA A 71 2.68 5.53 1.59
N GLY A 72 3.65 5.34 0.70
CA GLY A 72 3.54 5.73 -0.70
C GLY A 72 2.41 4.99 -1.41
N PHE A 73 2.39 3.66 -1.32
CA PHE A 73 1.36 2.85 -1.97
C PHE A 73 -0.06 3.19 -1.49
N ILE A 74 -0.25 3.39 -0.18
CA ILE A 74 -1.54 3.79 0.37
C ILE A 74 -1.93 5.19 -0.13
N GLY A 75 -1.04 6.17 -0.05
CA GLY A 75 -1.33 7.55 -0.41
C GLY A 75 -1.56 7.77 -1.91
N PHE A 76 -0.80 7.08 -2.76
CA PHE A 76 -0.85 7.28 -4.22
C PHE A 76 -1.81 6.33 -4.94
N CYS A 77 -2.03 5.12 -4.44
CA CYS A 77 -2.84 4.10 -5.13
C CYS A 77 -4.10 3.73 -4.36
N VAL A 78 -3.95 3.25 -3.11
CA VAL A 78 -5.07 2.62 -2.39
C VAL A 78 -6.13 3.65 -1.99
N GLN A 79 -5.74 4.72 -1.30
CA GLN A 79 -6.70 5.70 -0.79
C GLN A 79 -7.49 6.41 -1.90
N PRO A 80 -6.89 6.86 -3.02
CA PRO A 80 -7.64 7.42 -4.14
C PRO A 80 -8.67 6.43 -4.73
N LEU A 81 -8.30 5.15 -4.84
CA LEU A 81 -9.18 4.12 -5.38
C LEU A 81 -10.40 3.86 -4.47
N PHE A 82 -10.16 3.75 -3.17
CA PHE A 82 -11.23 3.57 -2.18
C PHE A 82 -12.11 4.82 -2.05
N GLN A 83 -11.54 6.02 -2.20
CA GLN A 83 -12.33 7.26 -2.21
C GLN A 83 -13.25 7.32 -3.43
N ALA A 84 -12.76 6.94 -4.61
CA ALA A 84 -13.58 6.82 -5.81
C ALA A 84 -14.73 5.82 -5.62
N LEU A 85 -14.45 4.68 -4.99
CA LEU A 85 -15.47 3.67 -4.69
C LEU A 85 -16.52 4.20 -3.71
N ALA A 86 -16.11 4.87 -2.63
CA ALA A 86 -17.02 5.45 -1.64
C ALA A 86 -17.95 6.52 -2.25
N ASN A 87 -17.44 7.30 -3.21
CA ASN A 87 -18.24 8.29 -3.92
C ASN A 87 -19.32 7.65 -4.83
N LEU A 88 -19.02 6.48 -5.41
CA LEU A 88 -19.92 5.76 -6.31
C LEU A 88 -20.89 4.82 -5.59
N VAL A 89 -20.44 4.22 -4.48
CA VAL A 89 -21.16 3.23 -3.69
C VAL A 89 -21.04 3.59 -2.20
N PRO A 90 -21.71 4.67 -1.75
CA PRO A 90 -21.62 5.10 -0.37
C PRO A 90 -22.32 4.10 0.55
N CYS A 91 -21.55 3.41 1.37
CA CYS A 91 -22.06 2.53 2.42
C CYS A 91 -21.10 2.42 3.60
N ASP A 92 -21.58 1.85 4.71
CA ASP A 92 -20.81 1.68 5.94
C ASP A 92 -19.48 0.95 5.70
N ALA A 93 -19.47 -0.03 4.78
CA ALA A 93 -18.26 -0.76 4.42
C ALA A 93 -17.21 0.17 3.78
N THR A 94 -17.59 1.03 2.83
CA THR A 94 -16.65 1.97 2.21
C THR A 94 -16.13 3.02 3.19
N GLN A 95 -16.98 3.50 4.10
CA GLN A 95 -16.58 4.46 5.13
C GLN A 95 -15.60 3.83 6.13
N LEU A 96 -15.89 2.60 6.58
CA LEU A 96 -15.01 1.83 7.46
C LEU A 96 -13.63 1.62 6.81
N THR A 97 -13.58 1.24 5.53
CA THR A 97 -12.30 1.02 4.84
C THR A 97 -11.49 2.31 4.71
N LEU A 98 -12.13 3.46 4.47
CA LEU A 98 -11.45 4.76 4.42
C LEU A 98 -10.91 5.19 5.80
N ALA A 99 -11.64 4.92 6.88
CA ALA A 99 -11.17 5.17 8.24
C ALA A 99 -9.93 4.32 8.55
N LEU A 100 -9.98 3.00 8.27
CA LEU A 100 -8.84 2.10 8.46
C LEU A 100 -7.62 2.51 7.62
N LEU A 101 -7.82 2.93 6.36
CA LEU A 101 -6.73 3.42 5.52
C LEU A 101 -6.08 4.68 6.10
N SER A 102 -6.89 5.61 6.63
CA SER A 102 -6.39 6.83 7.24
C SER A 102 -5.56 6.53 8.50
N GLU A 103 -6.04 5.65 9.36
CA GLU A 103 -5.31 5.20 10.55
C GLU A 103 -4.01 4.48 10.18
N ASN A 104 -4.07 3.53 9.25
CA ASN A 104 -2.90 2.76 8.83
C ASN A 104 -1.87 3.62 8.11
N LEU A 105 -2.29 4.61 7.31
CA LEU A 105 -1.39 5.57 6.69
C LEU A 105 -0.66 6.40 7.74
N ALA A 106 -1.37 6.87 8.78
CA ALA A 106 -0.75 7.60 9.88
C ALA A 106 0.33 6.76 10.58
N ARG A 107 0.03 5.49 10.87
CA ARG A 107 0.99 4.53 11.46
C ARG A 107 2.24 4.33 10.59
N TRP A 108 2.07 4.19 9.27
CA TRP A 108 3.23 4.04 8.39
C TRP A 108 4.07 5.31 8.30
N LYS A 109 3.44 6.49 8.32
CA LYS A 109 4.17 7.77 8.36
C LYS A 109 4.94 7.95 9.66
N GLU A 110 4.38 7.54 10.79
CA GLU A 110 5.08 7.53 12.08
C GLU A 110 6.33 6.63 12.01
N ARG A 111 6.18 5.38 11.58
CA ARG A 111 7.31 4.45 11.39
C ARG A 111 8.33 4.95 10.37
N GLN A 112 7.88 5.63 9.34
CA GLN A 112 8.77 6.24 8.36
C GLN A 112 9.64 7.32 9.02
N ALA A 113 9.06 8.15 9.88
CA ALA A 113 9.80 9.16 10.64
C ALA A 113 10.77 8.51 11.64
N GLU A 114 10.38 7.44 12.32
CA GLU A 114 11.26 6.67 13.23
C GLU A 114 12.48 6.12 12.49
N VAL A 115 12.28 5.46 11.35
CA VAL A 115 13.38 4.93 10.52
C VAL A 115 14.29 6.04 10.01
N ALA A 116 13.72 7.20 9.63
CA ALA A 116 14.51 8.34 9.19
C ALA A 116 15.35 8.94 10.33
N ALA A 117 14.78 9.06 11.53
CA ALA A 117 15.47 9.54 12.71
C ALA A 117 16.62 8.61 13.14
N GLN A 118 16.40 7.29 13.11
CA GLN A 118 17.45 6.31 13.41
C GLN A 118 18.61 6.42 12.41
N LYS A 119 18.31 6.48 11.11
CA LYS A 119 19.35 6.68 10.08
C LYS A 119 20.11 8.00 10.24
N ALA A 120 19.46 9.06 10.73
CA ALA A 120 20.14 10.32 11.00
C ALA A 120 21.07 10.22 12.22
N ALA A 121 20.67 9.50 13.27
CA ALA A 121 21.47 9.27 14.46
C ALA A 121 22.68 8.37 14.18
N ASP A 122 22.53 7.32 13.36
CA ASP A 122 23.63 6.40 13.02
C ASP A 122 24.73 7.06 12.14
N ASN A 123 24.41 8.19 11.50
CA ASN A 123 25.31 8.94 10.63
C ASN A 123 25.92 10.19 11.29
N ALA A 124 25.61 10.46 12.56
CA ALA A 124 26.11 11.59 13.35
C ALA A 124 27.29 11.19 14.26
#